data_AF-A0A538STW3-F1
#
_entry.id   AF-A0A538STW3-F1
#
_cell.length_a   1.000
_cell.length_b   1.000
_cell.length_c   1.000
_cell.angle_alpha   90.00
_cell.angle_beta   90.00
_cell.angle_gamma   90.00
#
_symmetry.space_group_name_H-M   'P 1'
#
loop_
_entity.id
_entity.type
_entity.pdbx_description
1 polymer ?
#
loop_
_entity_poly.entity_id
_entity_poly.type
_entity_poly.pdbx_seq_one_letter_code
_entity_poly.pdbx_strand_id
1 'polypeptide(L)'
;MGLPVVGFGLHFPHELDLPLELGVAAMIVFLGVGGLARSAATDGGHGHAHSMRRLARRPFFVGAAHGLAGSGALTLVILATMPSRMAGLVYLGSFGLGSVAGMMVASTTLSIPLAVWGLRGAGAARNLSRAVSLASVVFGIYYGASTIAAAMARHLS
;
A
#
# COMPACT_ATOMS: atom_id res chain seq x y z
N MET A 1 9.30 6.87 12.43
CA MET A 1 9.10 8.26 12.00
C MET A 1 8.34 9.01 13.10
N GLY A 2 8.95 9.15 14.29
CA GLY A 2 8.30 9.77 15.46
C GLY A 2 8.43 11.30 15.52
N LEU A 3 8.83 11.95 14.42
CA LEU A 3 9.15 13.39 14.39
C LEU A 3 8.10 14.30 13.73
N PRO A 4 7.11 13.85 12.94
CA PRO A 4 6.00 14.73 12.54
C PRO A 4 4.83 14.79 13.55
N VAL A 5 4.73 13.86 14.49
CA VAL A 5 3.57 13.75 15.41
C VAL A 5 3.59 14.81 16.51
N VAL A 6 4.77 15.31 16.88
CA VAL A 6 4.94 16.36 17.90
C VAL A 6 4.39 17.72 17.43
N GLY A 7 4.19 17.92 16.12
CA GLY A 7 3.73 19.20 15.56
C GLY A 7 2.22 19.47 15.67
N PHE A 8 1.38 18.44 15.83
CA PHE A 8 -0.08 18.59 15.72
C PHE A 8 -0.86 18.41 17.04
N GLY A 9 -0.21 18.12 18.16
CA GLY A 9 -0.85 18.16 19.49
C GLY A 9 -2.09 17.25 19.65
N LEU A 10 -2.29 16.28 18.76
CA LEU A 10 -3.34 15.27 18.87
C LEU A 10 -2.77 14.09 19.67
N HIS A 11 -3.25 13.93 20.90
CA HIS A 11 -2.98 12.77 21.73
C HIS A 11 -3.60 11.53 21.07
N PHE A 12 -2.82 10.82 20.25
CA PHE A 12 -3.17 9.47 19.83
C PHE A 12 -2.94 8.53 21.02
N PRO A 13 -3.91 7.68 21.39
CA PRO A 13 -3.73 6.72 22.47
C PRO A 13 -2.56 5.79 22.09
N HIS A 14 -1.60 5.66 23.02
CA HIS A 14 -0.32 4.93 22.85
C HIS A 14 -0.49 3.44 22.48
N GLU A 15 -1.72 2.95 22.52
CA GLU A 15 -2.14 1.58 22.16
C GLU A 15 -2.28 1.38 20.65
N LEU A 16 -2.47 2.43 19.85
CA LEU A 16 -2.75 2.33 18.41
C LEU A 16 -1.53 2.48 17.51
N ASP A 17 -0.44 3.06 18.01
CA ASP A 17 0.78 3.28 17.22
C ASP A 17 1.42 1.96 16.79
N LEU A 18 1.56 1.02 17.74
CA LEU A 18 2.18 -0.27 17.51
C LEU A 18 1.43 -1.16 16.49
N PRO A 19 0.10 -1.39 16.61
CA PRO A 19 -0.64 -2.19 15.63
C PRO A 19 -0.71 -1.52 14.26
N LEU A 20 -0.74 -0.18 14.18
CA LEU A 20 -0.72 0.54 12.90
C LEU A 20 0.63 0.41 12.21
N GLU A 21 1.73 0.64 12.93
CA GLU A 21 3.09 0.49 12.38
C GLU A 21 3.37 -0.94 11.93
N LEU A 22 2.95 -1.95 12.71
CA LEU A 22 3.02 -3.36 12.32
C LEU A 22 2.12 -3.66 11.13
N GLY A 23 0.94 -3.06 11.05
CA GLY A 23 0.03 -3.19 9.91
C GLY A 23 0.66 -2.67 8.61
N VAL A 24 1.33 -1.52 8.67
CA VAL A 24 2.08 -0.95 7.53
C VAL A 24 3.25 -1.85 7.16
N ALA A 25 4.03 -2.33 8.14
CA ALA A 25 5.14 -3.26 7.90
C ALA A 25 4.66 -4.54 7.21
N ALA A 26 3.61 -5.16 7.74
CA ALA A 26 3.00 -6.36 7.19
C ALA A 26 2.47 -6.12 5.77
N MET A 27 1.85 -4.97 5.51
CA MET A 27 1.38 -4.59 4.18
C MET A 27 2.54 -4.49 3.18
N ILE A 28 3.63 -3.83 3.54
CA ILE A 28 4.81 -3.67 2.68
C ILE A 28 5.41 -5.04 2.33
N VAL A 29 5.54 -5.93 3.32
CA VAL A 29 6.02 -7.31 3.12
C VAL A 29 5.07 -8.09 2.22
N PHE A 30 3.75 -8.03 2.47
CA PHE A 30 2.75 -8.76 1.68
C PHE A 30 2.76 -8.32 0.21
N LEU A 31 2.83 -7.01 -0.06
CA LEU A 31 2.92 -6.47 -1.43
C LEU A 31 4.24 -6.87 -2.11
N GLY A 32 5.35 -6.84 -1.38
CA GLY A 32 6.65 -7.28 -1.89
C GLY A 32 6.68 -8.77 -2.25
N VAL A 33 6.20 -9.65 -1.37
CA VAL A 33 6.09 -11.09 -1.64
C VAL A 33 5.12 -11.36 -2.80
N GLY A 34 3.97 -10.68 -2.84
CA GLY A 34 3.02 -10.76 -3.95
C GLY A 34 3.57 -10.28 -5.28
N GLY A 35 4.51 -9.33 -5.27
CA GLY A 35 5.30 -8.89 -6.43
C GLY A 35 6.24 -9.98 -6.93
N LEU A 36 7.03 -10.58 -6.04
CA LEU A 36 7.96 -11.67 -6.36
C LEU A 36 7.23 -12.89 -6.95
N ALA A 37 6.12 -13.31 -6.33
CA ALA A 37 5.32 -14.44 -6.82
C ALA A 37 4.74 -14.20 -8.22
N ARG A 38 4.42 -12.94 -8.55
CA ARG A 38 3.88 -12.55 -9.86
C ARG A 38 4.95 -12.54 -10.94
N SER A 39 6.16 -12.08 -10.61
CA SER A 39 7.31 -12.11 -11.52
C SER A 39 7.85 -13.53 -11.78
N ALA A 40 7.50 -14.50 -10.93
CA ALA A 40 7.79 -15.93 -11.13
C ALA A 40 6.69 -16.64 -11.93
N ALA A 41 5.42 -16.30 -11.72
CA ALA A 41 4.30 -16.88 -12.47
C ALA A 41 4.27 -16.48 -13.95
N THR A 42 4.86 -15.33 -14.32
CA THR A 42 5.03 -14.90 -15.72
C THR A 42 6.08 -15.72 -16.50
N ASP A 43 6.75 -16.69 -15.87
CA ASP A 43 7.71 -17.60 -16.52
C ASP A 43 7.04 -18.94 -16.97
N GLY A 44 5.78 -19.20 -16.59
CA GLY A 44 5.09 -20.48 -16.87
C GLY A 44 3.74 -20.32 -17.59
N GLY A 45 3.75 -20.37 -18.92
CA GLY A 45 2.57 -20.71 -19.72
C GLY A 45 1.87 -19.54 -20.40
N HIS A 46 2.10 -19.40 -21.71
CA HIS A 46 1.19 -18.69 -22.62
C HIS A 46 -0.12 -19.49 -22.75
N GLY A 47 -1.03 -19.30 -21.80
CA GLY A 47 -2.41 -19.80 -21.86
C GLY A 47 -3.39 -18.65 -22.01
N HIS A 48 -3.67 -18.23 -23.24
CA HIS A 48 -4.70 -17.23 -23.56
C HIS A 48 -6.11 -17.79 -23.30
N ALA A 49 -6.49 -17.91 -22.02
CA ALA A 49 -7.87 -18.18 -21.58
C ALA A 49 -8.09 -17.83 -20.10
N HIS A 50 -7.48 -16.74 -19.60
CA HIS A 50 -7.74 -16.31 -18.23
C HIS A 50 -8.99 -15.43 -18.17
N SER A 51 -10.10 -16.06 -17.77
CA SER A 51 -11.37 -15.46 -17.35
C SER A 51 -11.22 -14.04 -16.80
N MET A 52 -11.76 -13.06 -17.53
CA MET A 52 -11.86 -11.63 -17.19
C MET A 52 -12.24 -11.38 -15.71
N ARG A 53 -13.05 -12.27 -15.15
CA ARG A 53 -13.56 -12.23 -13.77
C ARG A 53 -12.49 -12.51 -12.71
N ARG A 54 -11.49 -13.35 -13.02
CA ARG A 54 -10.35 -13.63 -12.12
C ARG A 54 -9.31 -12.50 -12.18
N LEU A 55 -9.20 -11.83 -13.32
CA LEU A 55 -8.31 -10.69 -13.55
C LEU A 55 -8.78 -9.44 -12.80
N ALA A 56 -10.09 -9.21 -12.70
CA ALA A 56 -10.65 -8.04 -12.01
C ALA A 56 -10.73 -8.19 -10.47
N ARG A 57 -10.93 -9.41 -9.95
CA ARG A 57 -11.07 -9.63 -8.49
C ARG A 57 -9.80 -9.32 -7.71
N ARG A 58 -8.63 -9.72 -8.21
CA ARG A 58 -7.34 -9.52 -7.52
C ARG A 58 -7.00 -8.03 -7.30
N PRO A 59 -6.99 -7.16 -8.32
CA PRO A 59 -6.70 -5.74 -8.13
C PRO A 59 -7.76 -5.06 -7.26
N PHE A 60 -9.01 -5.52 -7.28
CA PHE A 60 -10.05 -5.01 -6.36
C PHE A 60 -9.71 -5.29 -4.88
N PHE A 61 -9.39 -6.54 -4.52
CA PHE A 61 -9.05 -6.87 -3.12
C PHE A 61 -7.73 -6.25 -2.67
N VAL A 62 -6.74 -6.14 -3.56
CA VAL A 62 -5.48 -5.44 -3.26
C VAL A 62 -5.73 -3.94 -3.06
N GLY A 63 -6.54 -3.32 -3.92
CA GLY A 63 -6.94 -1.93 -3.77
C GLY A 63 -7.74 -1.68 -2.49
N ALA A 64 -8.63 -2.60 -2.11
CA ALA A 64 -9.37 -2.53 -0.85
C ALA A 64 -8.44 -2.64 0.36
N ALA A 65 -7.53 -3.62 0.39
CA ALA A 65 -6.56 -3.76 1.47
C ALA A 65 -5.64 -2.53 1.59
N HIS A 66 -5.17 -2.01 0.45
CA HIS A 66 -4.35 -0.81 0.40
C HIS A 66 -5.11 0.44 0.87
N GLY A 67 -6.36 0.61 0.44
CA GLY A 67 -7.23 1.71 0.87
C GLY A 67 -7.51 1.68 2.37
N LEU A 68 -7.77 0.49 2.93
CA LEU A 68 -7.96 0.29 4.37
C LEU A 68 -6.68 0.58 5.17
N ALA A 69 -5.53 0.10 4.69
CA ALA A 69 -4.24 0.27 5.37
C ALA A 69 -3.67 1.70 5.27
N GLY A 70 -3.94 2.42 4.18
CA GLY A 70 -3.38 3.77 3.96
C GLY A 70 -4.28 4.92 4.42
N SER A 71 -5.58 4.83 4.14
CA SER A 71 -6.51 5.96 4.30
C SER A 71 -7.80 5.63 5.05
N GLY A 72 -8.11 4.34 5.25
CA GLY A 72 -9.39 3.90 5.79
C GLY A 72 -9.69 4.49 7.17
N ALA A 73 -8.71 4.50 8.07
CA ALA A 73 -8.87 5.05 9.41
C ALA A 73 -9.22 6.54 9.40
N LEU A 74 -8.51 7.36 8.62
CA LEU A 74 -8.76 8.80 8.51
C LEU A 74 -10.12 9.09 7.88
N THR A 75 -10.48 8.36 6.82
CA THR A 75 -11.78 8.47 6.15
C THR A 75 -12.93 8.12 7.11
N LEU A 76 -12.78 7.08 7.93
CA LEU A 76 -13.78 6.68 8.92
C LEU A 76 -13.91 7.71 10.06
N VAL A 77 -12.80 8.29 10.52
CA VAL A 77 -12.83 9.39 11.51
C VAL A 77 -13.58 10.60 10.94
N ILE A 78 -13.27 10.99 9.70
CA ILE A 78 -13.97 12.10 9.04
C ILE A 78 -15.47 11.79 8.92
N LEU A 79 -15.82 10.57 8.51
CA LEU A 79 -17.22 10.12 8.43
C LEU A 79 -17.94 10.20 9.78
N ALA A 80 -17.27 9.81 10.87
CA ALA A 80 -17.82 9.83 12.22
C ALA A 80 -18.05 11.26 12.75
N THR A 81 -17.29 12.24 12.25
CA THR A 81 -17.47 13.66 12.60
C THR A 81 -18.50 14.39 11.75
N MET A 82 -19.05 13.74 10.70
CA MET A 82 -19.96 14.40 9.78
C MET A 82 -21.37 14.57 10.37
N PRO A 83 -21.98 15.75 10.20
CA PRO A 83 -23.28 16.07 10.79
C PRO A 83 -24.47 15.36 10.09
N SER A 84 -24.26 14.77 8.90
CA SER A 84 -25.31 14.06 8.17
C SER A 84 -24.78 12.88 7.34
N ARG A 85 -25.61 11.85 7.18
CA ARG A 85 -25.32 10.69 6.33
C ARG A 85 -25.02 11.08 4.88
N MET A 86 -25.70 12.10 4.36
CA MET A 86 -25.53 12.57 2.99
C MET A 86 -24.16 13.24 2.79
N ALA A 87 -23.70 14.05 3.76
CA ALA A 87 -22.37 14.63 3.72
C ALA A 87 -21.28 13.54 3.70
N GLY A 88 -21.45 12.49 4.52
CA GLY A 88 -20.55 11.34 4.53
C GLY A 88 -20.48 10.62 3.17
N LEU A 89 -21.62 10.41 2.51
CA LEU A 89 -21.66 9.79 1.17
C LEU A 89 -20.97 10.66 0.10
N VAL A 90 -21.17 11.98 0.12
CA VAL A 90 -20.50 12.90 -0.81
C VAL A 90 -18.99 12.92 -0.57
N TYR A 91 -18.56 12.90 0.70
CA TYR A 91 -17.15 12.78 1.05
C TYR A 91 -16.54 11.46 0.56
N LEU A 92 -17.21 10.33 0.81
CA LEU A 92 -16.72 9.03 0.35
C LEU A 92 -16.64 8.95 -1.18
N GLY A 93 -17.63 9.52 -1.88
CA GLY A 93 -17.64 9.60 -3.34
C GLY A 93 -16.50 10.44 -3.89
N SER A 94 -16.30 11.66 -3.37
CA SER A 94 -15.23 12.56 -3.81
C SER A 94 -13.84 12.02 -3.47
N PHE A 95 -13.65 11.47 -2.26
CA PHE A 95 -12.42 10.81 -1.85
C PHE A 95 -12.09 9.61 -2.75
N GLY A 96 -13.09 8.76 -3.02
CA GLY A 96 -12.93 7.62 -3.92
C GLY A 96 -12.53 8.04 -5.33
N LEU A 97 -13.22 9.03 -5.91
CA LEU A 97 -12.91 9.54 -7.24
C LEU A 97 -11.50 10.15 -7.31
N GLY A 98 -11.15 10.96 -6.31
CA GLY A 98 -9.83 11.59 -6.20
C GLY A 98 -8.71 10.56 -6.06
N SER A 99 -8.94 9.48 -5.30
CA SER A 99 -7.98 8.38 -5.15
C SER A 99 -7.76 7.62 -6.47
N VAL A 100 -8.83 7.31 -7.20
CA VAL A 100 -8.71 6.67 -8.53
C VAL A 100 -7.96 7.58 -9.51
N ALA A 101 -8.32 8.86 -9.57
CA ALA A 101 -7.63 9.84 -10.42
C ALA A 101 -6.15 9.98 -10.05
N GLY A 102 -5.84 10.10 -8.75
CA GLY A 102 -4.48 10.17 -8.24
C GLY A 102 -3.65 8.93 -8.58
N MET A 103 -4.22 7.74 -8.42
CA MET A 103 -3.55 6.49 -8.83
C MET A 103 -3.33 6.41 -10.34
N MET A 104 -4.27 6.89 -11.17
CA MET A 104 -4.08 6.95 -12.63
C MET A 104 -2.93 7.89 -13.00
N VAL A 105 -2.88 9.08 -12.41
CA VAL A 105 -1.81 10.06 -12.66
C VAL A 105 -0.46 9.53 -12.18
N ALA A 106 -0.37 8.97 -10.98
CA ALA A 106 0.87 8.38 -10.46
C ALA A 106 1.35 7.21 -11.33
N SER A 107 0.43 6.30 -11.71
CA SER A 107 0.75 5.14 -12.54
C SER A 107 1.22 5.54 -13.94
N THR A 108 0.55 6.52 -14.56
CA THR A 108 0.96 7.04 -15.87
C THR A 108 2.30 7.73 -15.79
N THR A 109 2.50 8.61 -14.81
CA THR A 109 3.77 9.33 -14.58
C THR A 109 4.95 8.37 -14.34
N LEU A 110 4.75 7.26 -13.64
CA LEU A 110 5.78 6.24 -13.46
C LEU A 110 5.96 5.36 -14.70
N SER A 111 4.88 5.06 -15.43
CA SER A 111 4.92 4.19 -16.62
C SER A 111 5.56 4.85 -17.84
N ILE A 112 5.41 6.17 -18.01
CA ILE A 112 5.96 6.92 -19.15
C ILE A 112 7.50 6.85 -19.23
N PRO A 113 8.28 7.20 -18.19
CA PRO A 113 9.74 7.10 -18.25
C PRO A 113 10.22 5.66 -18.42
N LEU A 114 9.52 4.68 -17.83
CA LEU A 114 9.82 3.26 -18.04
C LEU A 114 9.60 2.83 -19.50
N ALA A 115 8.56 3.35 -20.16
CA ALA A 115 8.27 3.08 -21.57
C ALA A 115 9.23 3.82 -22.52
N VAL A 116 9.68 5.02 -22.15
CA VAL A 116 10.57 5.87 -22.96
C VAL A 116 12.04 5.43 -22.84
N TRP A 117 12.53 5.07 -21.65
CA TRP A 117 13.93 4.67 -21.39
C TRP A 117 14.31 3.27 -21.87
N GLY A 118 13.46 2.59 -22.65
CA GLY A 118 13.88 1.35 -23.31
C GLY A 118 13.96 0.12 -22.40
N LEU A 119 13.35 0.13 -21.20
CA LEU A 119 13.10 -1.08 -20.39
C LEU A 119 12.09 -2.04 -21.04
N ARG A 120 11.91 -1.94 -22.36
CA ARG A 120 11.06 -2.75 -23.24
C ARG A 120 11.46 -4.22 -23.26
N GLY A 121 12.70 -4.54 -22.89
CA GLY A 121 13.11 -5.93 -22.71
C GLY A 121 12.32 -6.57 -21.58
N ALA A 122 11.56 -7.63 -21.86
CA ALA A 122 10.79 -8.39 -20.88
C ALA A 122 11.61 -8.92 -19.68
N GLY A 123 12.95 -8.90 -19.78
CA GLY A 123 13.89 -9.16 -18.70
C GLY A 123 14.24 -7.94 -17.83
N ALA A 124 14.38 -6.74 -18.41
CA ALA A 124 14.79 -5.54 -17.67
C ALA A 124 13.68 -5.03 -16.73
N ALA A 125 12.44 -4.96 -17.22
CA ALA A 125 11.27 -4.65 -16.39
C ALA A 125 11.04 -5.71 -15.30
N ARG A 126 11.35 -6.98 -15.58
CA ARG A 126 11.21 -8.09 -14.64
C ARG A 126 12.28 -8.04 -13.55
N ASN A 127 13.52 -7.75 -13.89
CA ASN A 127 14.61 -7.58 -12.93
C ASN A 127 14.37 -6.36 -12.04
N LEU A 128 13.89 -5.24 -12.61
CA LEU A 128 13.49 -4.07 -11.84
C LEU A 128 12.34 -4.39 -10.87
N SER A 129 11.30 -5.08 -11.34
CA SER A 129 10.17 -5.49 -10.49
C SER A 129 10.61 -6.44 -9.38
N ARG A 130 11.51 -7.39 -9.66
CA ARG A 130 12.10 -8.29 -8.64
C ARG A 130 12.93 -7.51 -7.63
N ALA A 131 13.78 -6.58 -8.08
CA ALA A 131 14.61 -5.74 -7.22
C ALA A 131 13.76 -4.86 -6.30
N VAL A 132 12.76 -4.15 -6.85
CA VAL A 132 11.84 -3.31 -6.07
C VAL A 132 11.04 -4.15 -5.07
N SER A 133 10.56 -5.32 -5.49
CA SER A 133 9.79 -6.21 -4.62
C SER A 133 10.65 -6.75 -3.46
N LEU A 134 11.88 -7.17 -3.75
CA LEU A 134 12.82 -7.64 -2.74
C LEU A 134 13.21 -6.52 -1.77
N ALA A 135 13.52 -5.33 -2.29
CA ALA A 135 13.81 -4.15 -1.48
C ALA A 135 12.63 -3.81 -0.56
N SER A 136 11.40 -3.90 -1.06
CA SER A 136 10.20 -3.71 -0.26
C SER A 136 10.08 -4.74 0.88
N VAL A 137 10.30 -6.03 0.60
CA VAL A 137 10.26 -7.08 1.64
C VAL A 137 11.32 -6.84 2.71
N VAL A 138 12.57 -6.59 2.30
CA VAL A 138 13.68 -6.32 3.23
C VAL A 138 13.37 -5.08 4.08
N PHE A 139 12.90 -4.01 3.45
CA PHE A 139 12.53 -2.79 4.15
C PHE A 139 11.38 -3.02 5.14
N GLY A 140 10.33 -3.75 4.73
CA GLY A 140 9.20 -4.07 5.60
C GLY A 140 9.58 -4.92 6.80
N ILE A 141 10.46 -5.92 6.62
CA ILE A 141 11.01 -6.74 7.72
C ILE A 141 11.85 -5.88 8.66
N TYR A 142 12.77 -5.08 8.12
CA TYR A 142 13.62 -4.20 8.90
C TYR A 142 12.78 -3.20 9.72
N TYR A 143 11.81 -2.56 9.07
CA TYR A 143 10.91 -1.61 9.72
C TYR A 143 10.11 -2.27 10.84
N GLY A 144 9.47 -3.43 10.58
CA GLY A 144 8.73 -4.17 11.59
C GLY A 144 9.58 -4.68 12.77
N ALA A 145 10.80 -5.14 12.50
CA ALA A 145 11.72 -5.56 13.56
C ALA A 145 12.15 -4.36 14.42
N SER A 146 12.44 -3.21 13.79
CA SER A 146 12.84 -1.99 14.48
C SER A 146 11.73 -1.43 15.38
N THR A 147 10.48 -1.52 14.96
CA THR A 147 9.33 -1.04 15.77
C THR A 147 9.05 -1.95 16.95
N ILE A 148 9.15 -3.29 16.79
CA ILE A 148 9.06 -4.24 17.91
C ILE A 148 10.19 -4.00 18.92
N ALA A 149 11.44 -3.87 18.44
CA ALA A 149 12.59 -3.63 19.31
C ALA A 149 12.45 -2.32 20.10
N ALA A 150 12.00 -1.25 19.44
CA ALA A 150 11.71 0.02 20.10
C ALA A 150 10.58 -0.09 21.13
N ALA A 151 9.56 -0.91 20.87
CA ALA A 151 8.47 -1.14 21.82
C ALA A 151 8.92 -1.92 23.07
N MET A 152 9.77 -2.94 22.90
CA MET A 152 10.33 -3.69 24.01
C MET A 152 11.23 -2.82 24.90
N ALA A 153 12.03 -1.93 24.30
CA ALA A 153 12.89 -1.02 25.05
C ALA A 153 12.10 -0.04 25.94
N ARG A 154 10.89 0.36 25.54
CA ARG A 154 10.01 1.25 26.33
C ARG A 154 9.34 0.56 27.53
N HIS A 155 9.22 -0.77 27.52
CA HIS A 155 8.64 -1.52 28.64
C HIS A 155 9.67 -1.93 29.71
N LEU A 156 10.96 -1.79 29.42
CA LEU A 156 12.07 -2.13 30.33
C LEU A 156 12.67 -0.90 31.06
N SER A 157 12.16 0.31 30.78
CA SER A 157 12.53 1.59 31.40
C SER A 157 11.42 2.13 32.29
#